data_AF-A0A1B6GYQ9-F1
#
_entry.id   AF-A0A1B6GYQ9-F1
#
_cell.length_a   1.000
_cell.length_b   1.000
_cell.length_c   1.000
_cell.angle_alpha   90.00
_cell.angle_beta   90.00
_cell.angle_gamma   90.00
#
_symmetry.space_group_name_H-M   'P 1'
#
loop_
_entity.id
_entity.type
_entity.pdbx_description
1 polymer ?
#
loop_
_entity_poly.entity_id
_entity_poly.type
_entity_poly.pdbx_seq_one_letter_code
_entity_poly.pdbx_strand_id
1 'polypeptide(L)'
;SISSRTAIRLRAACLTMLYRKVIRVHSLGDKTIGELVNMFASDSQRLYQMVVFGPMIISGPVSMTLGILYILWLLSPWALLGMLVFILFYPIQYGMSRLVGRYQAKVVSMADKRICLTSEILSSIKLIKMYAWEKCFTKTLFDLRDKELQFLQVAMYFQSLTVSVASTVPIVTAIVMFLTHIGMGYDITPSQAFSAICFCMRQLSTVMIFTSE
;
A
#
# COMPACT_ATOMS: atom_id res chain seq x y z
N SER A 1 7.94 13.20 -13.05
CA SER A 1 7.47 13.68 -14.37
C SER A 1 8.02 12.84 -15.52
N ILE A 2 9.32 12.54 -15.57
CA ILE A 2 9.94 11.73 -16.63
C ILE A 2 9.44 10.28 -16.59
N SER A 3 9.49 9.62 -15.42
CA SER A 3 9.00 8.23 -15.25
C SER A 3 7.53 8.07 -15.59
N SER A 4 6.69 9.06 -15.26
CA SER A 4 5.27 9.06 -15.62
C SER A 4 5.06 9.19 -17.13
N ARG A 5 5.83 10.05 -17.80
CA ARG A 5 5.77 10.22 -19.26
C ARG A 5 6.25 8.97 -19.99
N THR A 6 7.33 8.36 -19.54
CA THR A 6 7.82 7.09 -20.11
C THR A 6 6.84 5.96 -19.86
N ALA A 7 6.24 5.88 -18.67
CA ALA A 7 5.23 4.88 -18.33
C ALA A 7 3.96 5.02 -19.20
N ILE A 8 3.46 6.23 -19.43
CA ILE A 8 2.30 6.48 -20.32
C ILE A 8 2.64 6.03 -21.75
N ARG A 9 3.82 6.39 -22.25
CA ARG A 9 4.27 6.01 -23.60
C ARG A 9 4.42 4.49 -23.74
N LEU A 10 5.00 3.82 -22.74
CA LEU A 10 5.15 2.38 -22.72
C LEU A 10 3.78 1.68 -22.72
N ARG A 11 2.87 2.14 -21.85
CA ARG A 11 1.50 1.62 -21.77
C ARG A 11 0.79 1.76 -23.12
N ALA A 12 0.85 2.93 -23.75
CA ALA A 12 0.24 3.18 -25.04
C ALA A 12 0.84 2.29 -26.15
N ALA A 13 2.16 2.11 -26.17
CA ALA A 13 2.85 1.23 -27.11
C ALA A 13 2.43 -0.24 -26.95
N CYS A 14 2.39 -0.75 -25.71
CA CYS A 14 1.92 -2.10 -25.41
C CYS A 14 0.47 -2.32 -25.87
N LEU A 15 -0.43 -1.38 -25.53
CA LEU A 15 -1.85 -1.48 -25.92
C LEU A 15 -2.02 -1.47 -27.44
N THR A 16 -1.23 -0.66 -28.14
CA THR A 16 -1.25 -0.55 -29.62
C THR A 16 -0.69 -1.80 -30.29
N MET A 17 0.42 -2.37 -29.80
CA MET A 17 0.97 -3.63 -30.30
C MET A 17 0.01 -4.79 -30.10
N LEU A 18 -0.66 -4.84 -28.94
CA LEU A 18 -1.63 -5.87 -28.62
C LEU A 18 -2.88 -5.78 -29.48
N TYR A 19 -3.44 -4.58 -29.64
CA TYR A 19 -4.57 -4.35 -30.54
C TYR A 19 -4.26 -4.83 -31.97
N ARG A 20 -3.07 -4.51 -32.48
CA ARG A 20 -2.58 -5.01 -33.77
C ARG A 20 -2.44 -6.53 -33.82
N LYS A 21 -1.99 -7.18 -32.74
CA LYS A 21 -1.84 -8.64 -32.66
C LYS A 21 -3.19 -9.35 -32.62
N VAL A 22 -4.17 -8.82 -31.88
CA VAL A 22 -5.53 -9.37 -31.78
C VAL A 22 -6.23 -9.36 -33.13
N ILE A 23 -6.15 -8.26 -33.88
CA ILE A 23 -6.76 -8.16 -35.23
C ILE A 23 -6.12 -9.14 -36.23
N ARG A 24 -4.84 -9.50 -36.03
CA ARG A 24 -4.11 -10.39 -36.96
C ARG A 24 -4.28 -11.88 -36.62
N VAL A 25 -4.70 -12.22 -35.40
CA VAL A 25 -4.86 -13.62 -34.97
C VAL A 25 -6.22 -14.15 -35.44
N HIS A 26 -6.20 -15.31 -36.10
CA HIS A 26 -7.39 -15.92 -36.72
C HIS A 26 -8.24 -16.75 -35.75
N SER A 27 -7.66 -17.21 -34.62
CA SER A 27 -8.36 -17.95 -33.57
C SER A 27 -7.75 -17.61 -32.21
N LEU A 28 -8.59 -17.23 -31.25
CA LEU A 28 -8.21 -16.78 -29.90
C LEU A 28 -8.21 -17.93 -28.87
N GLY A 29 -8.39 -19.18 -29.32
CA GLY A 29 -8.55 -20.35 -28.45
C GLY A 29 -9.83 -20.26 -27.62
N ASP A 30 -9.78 -20.72 -26.37
CA ASP A 30 -10.91 -20.70 -25.43
C ASP A 30 -11.17 -19.32 -24.78
N LYS A 31 -10.37 -18.29 -25.09
CA LYS A 31 -10.52 -16.96 -24.48
C LYS A 31 -11.32 -16.03 -25.37
N THR A 32 -12.29 -15.35 -24.76
CA THR A 32 -13.03 -14.29 -25.44
C THR A 32 -12.17 -13.04 -25.66
N ILE A 33 -12.49 -12.25 -26.69
CA ILE A 33 -11.85 -10.95 -26.94
C ILE A 33 -11.97 -10.05 -25.69
N GLY A 34 -13.11 -10.09 -25.00
CA GLY A 34 -13.35 -9.34 -23.77
C GLY A 34 -12.41 -9.72 -22.63
N GLU A 35 -12.18 -11.02 -22.40
CA GLU A 35 -11.25 -11.50 -21.37
C GLU A 35 -9.81 -11.14 -21.68
N LEU A 36 -9.38 -11.24 -22.95
CA LEU A 36 -8.05 -10.82 -23.39
C LEU A 36 -7.85 -9.32 -23.16
N VAL A 37 -8.82 -8.49 -23.56
CA VAL A 37 -8.76 -7.03 -23.35
C VAL A 37 -8.72 -6.69 -21.86
N ASN A 38 -9.50 -7.36 -21.02
CA ASN A 38 -9.51 -7.12 -19.57
C ASN A 38 -8.19 -7.54 -18.90
N MET A 39 -7.65 -8.71 -19.25
CA MET A 39 -6.36 -9.19 -18.76
C MET A 39 -5.24 -8.20 -19.12
N PHE A 40 -5.21 -7.71 -20.35
CA PHE A 40 -4.21 -6.73 -20.78
C PHE A 40 -4.44 -5.33 -20.20
N ALA A 41 -5.69 -4.91 -19.98
CA ALA A 41 -5.97 -3.65 -19.30
C ALA A 41 -5.42 -3.67 -17.86
N SER A 42 -5.64 -4.78 -17.14
CA SER A 42 -5.03 -5.06 -15.83
C SER A 42 -3.50 -5.07 -15.89
N ASP A 43 -2.91 -5.85 -16.79
CA ASP A 43 -1.45 -6.03 -16.83
C ASP A 43 -0.72 -4.77 -17.31
N SER A 44 -1.31 -4.00 -18.23
CA SER A 44 -0.76 -2.72 -18.67
C SER A 44 -0.79 -1.67 -17.55
N GLN A 45 -1.79 -1.72 -16.66
CA GLN A 45 -1.85 -0.88 -15.47
C GLN A 45 -0.77 -1.28 -14.46
N ARG A 46 -0.53 -2.58 -14.26
CA ARG A 46 0.57 -3.08 -13.42
C ARG A 46 1.94 -2.68 -13.97
N LEU A 47 2.17 -2.83 -15.27
CA LEU A 47 3.40 -2.38 -15.94
C LEU A 47 3.59 -0.87 -15.80
N TYR A 48 2.53 -0.09 -15.97
CA TYR A 48 2.57 1.35 -15.73
C TYR A 48 3.04 1.66 -14.31
N GLN A 49 2.46 1.02 -13.30
CA GLN A 49 2.87 1.18 -11.90
C GLN A 49 4.34 0.77 -11.70
N MET A 50 4.78 -0.36 -12.25
CA MET A 50 6.17 -0.79 -12.16
C MET A 50 7.15 0.22 -12.77
N VAL A 51 6.81 0.88 -13.88
CA VAL A 51 7.71 1.89 -14.49
C VAL A 51 7.69 3.20 -13.71
N VAL A 52 6.54 3.58 -13.15
CA VAL A 52 6.42 4.78 -12.32
C VAL A 52 7.18 4.63 -11.01
N PHE A 53 7.03 3.50 -10.32
CA PHE A 53 7.62 3.25 -9.00
C PHE A 53 8.97 2.52 -9.05
N GLY A 54 9.31 1.88 -10.16
CA GLY A 54 10.56 1.13 -10.33
C GLY A 54 11.83 1.92 -9.96
N PRO A 55 11.97 3.19 -10.39
CA PRO A 55 13.10 4.01 -9.97
C PRO A 55 13.19 4.19 -8.45
N MET A 56 12.05 4.28 -7.75
CA MET A 56 11.99 4.42 -6.29
C MET A 56 12.42 3.12 -5.58
N ILE A 57 12.09 1.95 -6.14
CA ILE A 57 12.50 0.65 -5.61
C ILE A 57 14.03 0.50 -5.65
N ILE A 58 14.67 1.01 -6.72
CA ILE A 58 16.13 0.94 -6.88
C ILE A 58 16.82 2.04 -6.08
N SER A 59 16.33 3.29 -6.14
CA SER A 59 16.95 4.42 -5.47
C SER A 59 16.73 4.45 -3.97
N GLY A 60 15.66 3.81 -3.47
CA GLY A 60 15.31 3.76 -2.04
C GLY A 60 16.41 3.12 -1.19
N PRO A 61 16.81 1.86 -1.43
CA PRO A 61 17.88 1.20 -0.68
C PRO A 61 19.23 1.92 -0.76
N VAL A 62 19.57 2.47 -1.93
CA VAL A 62 20.80 3.26 -2.12
C VAL A 62 20.77 4.53 -1.27
N SER A 63 19.65 5.25 -1.28
CA SER A 63 19.48 6.48 -0.48
C SER A 63 19.49 6.19 1.02
N MET A 64 18.89 5.07 1.43
CA MET A 64 18.83 4.62 2.83
C MET A 64 20.23 4.28 3.36
N THR A 65 20.99 3.47 2.62
CA THR A 65 22.36 3.06 3.01
C THR A 65 23.30 4.26 3.10
N LEU A 66 23.30 5.14 2.10
CA LEU A 66 24.12 6.36 2.12
C LEU A 66 23.72 7.29 3.28
N GLY A 67 22.42 7.43 3.57
CA GLY A 67 21.97 8.28 4.67
C GLY A 67 22.32 7.73 6.06
N ILE A 68 22.27 6.39 6.25
CA ILE A 68 22.76 5.75 7.48
C ILE A 68 24.26 6.02 7.66
N LEU A 69 25.07 5.81 6.61
CA LEU A 69 26.51 6.08 6.66
C LEU A 69 26.80 7.54 6.97
N TYR A 70 26.05 8.47 6.36
CA TYR A 70 26.19 9.90 6.60
C TYR A 70 25.88 10.28 8.05
N ILE A 71 24.80 9.76 8.65
CA ILE A 71 24.47 10.02 10.06
C ILE A 71 25.54 9.46 11.00
N LEU A 72 26.05 8.26 10.73
CA LEU A 72 27.08 7.65 11.58
C LEU A 72 28.38 8.45 11.57
N TRP A 73 28.72 9.04 10.42
CA TRP A 73 29.86 9.94 10.31
C TRP A 73 29.62 11.27 11.02
N LEU A 74 28.38 11.78 10.99
CA LEU A 74 28.03 13.11 11.48
C LEU A 74 27.78 13.21 12.99
N LEU A 75 27.06 12.24 13.57
CA LEU A 75 26.61 12.24 14.97
C LEU A 75 27.38 11.24 15.86
N SER A 76 28.52 10.73 15.39
CA SER A 76 29.29 9.69 16.07
C SER A 76 28.51 8.35 16.16
N PRO A 77 29.16 7.22 16.52
CA PRO A 77 28.53 5.90 16.50
C PRO A 77 27.35 5.75 17.47
N TRP A 78 27.17 6.69 18.41
CA TRP A 78 26.04 6.70 19.34
C TRP A 78 24.68 6.91 18.67
N ALA A 79 24.65 7.46 17.44
CA ALA A 79 23.45 7.52 16.61
C ALA A 79 22.85 6.13 16.29
N LEU A 80 23.62 5.04 16.47
CA LEU A 80 23.15 3.66 16.35
C LEU A 80 22.03 3.33 17.33
N LEU A 81 21.95 3.96 18.51
CA LEU A 81 20.89 3.71 19.47
C LEU A 81 19.52 4.17 18.94
N GLY A 82 19.46 5.33 18.27
CA GLY A 82 18.25 5.78 17.58
C GLY A 82 17.85 4.82 16.46
N MET A 83 18.82 4.37 15.66
CA MET A 83 18.58 3.37 14.61
C MET A 83 18.09 2.03 15.16
N LEU A 84 18.60 1.61 16.32
CA LEU A 84 18.15 0.39 16.98
C LEU A 84 16.67 0.49 17.38
N VAL A 85 16.23 1.64 17.89
CA VAL A 85 14.80 1.89 18.15
C VAL A 85 13.98 1.74 16.87
N PHE A 86 14.42 2.35 15.76
CA PHE A 86 13.74 2.20 14.47
C PHE A 86 13.64 0.73 14.03
N ILE A 87 14.74 -0.02 14.12
CA ILE A 87 14.80 -1.44 13.75
C ILE A 87 13.84 -2.28 14.61
N LEU A 88 13.63 -1.94 15.89
CA LEU A 88 12.68 -2.62 16.77
C LEU A 88 11.21 -2.30 16.43
N PHE A 89 10.91 -1.07 16.02
CA PHE A 89 9.55 -0.68 15.63
C PHE A 89 9.15 -1.22 14.24
N TYR A 90 10.12 -1.41 13.35
CA TYR A 90 9.90 -1.91 11.99
C TYR A 90 9.11 -3.23 11.90
N PRO A 91 9.46 -4.32 12.61
CA PRO A 91 8.70 -5.58 12.55
C PRO A 91 7.28 -5.45 13.14
N ILE A 92 7.09 -4.60 14.14
CA ILE A 92 5.77 -4.32 14.73
C ILE A 92 4.87 -3.69 13.68
N GLN A 93 5.38 -2.65 13.00
CA GLN A 93 4.66 -2.00 11.92
C GLN A 93 4.38 -2.95 10.76
N TYR A 94 5.35 -3.74 10.33
CA TYR A 94 5.16 -4.75 9.28
C TYR A 94 4.06 -5.76 9.66
N GLY A 95 4.04 -6.23 10.91
CA GLY A 95 2.98 -7.08 11.44
C GLY A 95 1.61 -6.41 11.33
N MET A 96 1.49 -5.17 11.80
CA MET A 96 0.24 -4.40 11.73
C MET A 96 -0.26 -4.23 10.29
N SER A 97 0.62 -3.86 9.35
CA SER A 97 0.29 -3.76 7.92
C SER A 97 -0.23 -5.09 7.34
N ARG A 98 0.38 -6.21 7.70
CA ARG A 98 -0.10 -7.56 7.30
C ARG A 98 -1.49 -7.87 7.86
N LEU A 99 -1.78 -7.48 9.10
CA LEU A 99 -3.12 -7.64 9.67
C LEU A 99 -4.15 -6.81 8.90
N VAL A 100 -3.85 -5.55 8.59
CA VAL A 100 -4.71 -4.68 7.76
C VAL A 100 -5.05 -5.38 6.44
N GLY A 101 -4.04 -5.87 5.71
CA GLY A 101 -4.25 -6.58 4.45
C GLY A 101 -5.11 -7.83 4.59
N ARG A 102 -4.95 -8.61 5.68
CA ARG A 102 -5.79 -9.79 5.95
C ARG A 102 -7.25 -9.43 6.19
N TYR A 103 -7.53 -8.38 6.96
CA TYR A 103 -8.91 -7.93 7.20
C TYR A 103 -9.52 -7.30 5.95
N GLN A 104 -8.75 -6.53 5.18
CA GLN A 104 -9.21 -5.95 3.92
C GLN A 104 -9.56 -7.03 2.89
N ALA A 105 -8.81 -8.12 2.82
CA ALA A 105 -9.15 -9.27 1.98
C ALA A 105 -10.49 -9.91 2.41
N LYS A 106 -10.78 -10.00 3.71
CA LYS A 106 -12.08 -10.47 4.22
C LYS A 106 -13.22 -9.51 3.86
N VAL A 107 -12.99 -8.20 3.94
CA VAL A 107 -13.96 -7.18 3.51
C VAL A 107 -14.31 -7.36 2.04
N VAL A 108 -13.30 -7.48 1.17
CA VAL A 108 -13.52 -7.71 -0.27
C VAL A 108 -14.31 -8.99 -0.51
N SER A 109 -13.95 -10.10 0.15
CA SER A 109 -14.68 -11.36 0.03
C SER A 109 -16.15 -11.28 0.48
N MET A 110 -16.45 -10.53 1.55
CA MET A 110 -17.84 -10.33 2.00
C MET A 110 -18.61 -9.38 1.08
N ALA A 111 -17.96 -8.34 0.59
CA ALA A 111 -18.54 -7.42 -0.39
C ALA A 111 -18.91 -8.17 -1.68
N ASP A 112 -18.05 -9.05 -2.18
CA ASP A 112 -18.32 -9.88 -3.36
C ASP A 112 -19.55 -10.77 -3.17
N LYS A 113 -19.69 -11.41 -2.00
CA LYS A 113 -20.89 -12.19 -1.66
C LYS A 113 -22.15 -11.34 -1.64
N ARG A 114 -22.09 -10.15 -1.03
CA ARG A 114 -23.22 -9.21 -1.02
C ARG A 114 -23.59 -8.76 -2.42
N ILE A 115 -22.61 -8.44 -3.27
CA ILE A 115 -22.84 -8.00 -4.65
C ILE A 115 -23.46 -9.13 -5.48
N CYS A 116 -22.95 -10.36 -5.34
CA CYS A 116 -23.49 -11.53 -6.02
C CYS A 116 -24.95 -11.78 -5.62
N LEU A 117 -25.25 -11.83 -4.31
CA LEU A 117 -26.62 -12.00 -3.80
C LEU A 117 -27.56 -10.89 -4.27
N THR A 118 -27.07 -9.64 -4.30
CA THR A 118 -27.85 -8.51 -4.82
C THR A 118 -28.18 -8.71 -6.32
N SER A 119 -27.23 -9.22 -7.11
CA SER A 119 -27.45 -9.54 -8.51
C SER A 119 -28.48 -10.65 -8.72
N GLU A 120 -28.43 -11.72 -7.92
CA GLU A 120 -29.42 -12.82 -7.94
C GLU A 120 -30.83 -12.32 -7.59
N ILE A 121 -30.96 -11.47 -6.57
CA ILE A 121 -32.23 -10.85 -6.17
C ILE A 121 -32.81 -10.02 -7.32
N LEU A 122 -31.98 -9.22 -8.00
CA LEU A 122 -32.42 -8.39 -9.12
C LEU A 122 -32.88 -9.25 -10.30
N SER A 123 -32.19 -10.35 -10.59
CA SER A 123 -32.57 -11.30 -11.63
C SER A 123 -33.92 -11.98 -11.34
N SER A 124 -34.19 -12.29 -10.06
CA SER A 124 -35.38 -13.05 -9.61
C SER A 124 -36.49 -12.18 -9.00
N ILE A 125 -36.46 -10.86 -9.20
CA ILE A 125 -37.29 -9.91 -8.45
C ILE A 125 -38.81 -10.16 -8.59
N LYS A 126 -39.26 -10.59 -9.76
CA LYS A 126 -40.68 -10.85 -10.04
C LYS A 126 -41.24 -11.96 -9.14
N LEU A 127 -40.49 -13.04 -8.94
CA LEU A 127 -40.89 -14.17 -8.08
C LEU A 127 -40.89 -13.76 -6.62
N ILE A 128 -39.85 -13.03 -6.18
CA ILE A 128 -39.72 -12.55 -4.81
C ILE A 128 -40.94 -11.70 -4.40
N LYS A 129 -41.39 -10.80 -5.29
CA LYS A 129 -42.59 -9.99 -5.06
C LYS A 129 -43.87 -10.82 -5.04
N MET A 130 -44.02 -11.76 -5.97
CA MET A 130 -45.20 -12.63 -6.06
C MET A 130 -45.41 -13.44 -4.78
N TYR A 131 -44.33 -13.88 -4.12
CA TYR A 131 -44.37 -14.64 -2.86
C TYR A 131 -44.19 -13.76 -1.59
N ALA A 132 -44.14 -12.43 -1.73
CA ALA A 132 -43.89 -11.49 -0.63
C ALA A 132 -42.63 -11.79 0.22
N TRP A 133 -41.58 -12.36 -0.40
CA TRP A 133 -40.33 -12.75 0.27
C TRP A 133 -39.33 -11.60 0.50
N GLU A 134 -39.70 -10.36 0.14
CA GLU A 134 -38.83 -9.19 0.19
C GLU A 134 -38.14 -9.00 1.56
N LYS A 135 -38.88 -9.16 2.65
CA LYS A 135 -38.34 -9.00 4.02
C LYS A 135 -37.27 -10.04 4.35
N CYS A 136 -37.43 -11.27 3.89
CA CYS A 136 -36.47 -12.35 4.13
C CYS A 136 -35.13 -12.06 3.44
N PHE A 137 -35.16 -11.74 2.15
CA PHE A 137 -33.95 -11.39 1.39
C PHE A 137 -33.28 -10.12 1.90
N THR A 138 -34.08 -9.12 2.28
CA THR A 138 -33.56 -7.87 2.85
C THR A 138 -32.80 -8.14 4.15
N LYS A 139 -33.35 -8.97 5.05
CA LYS A 139 -32.68 -9.37 6.29
C LYS A 139 -31.34 -10.05 6.01
N THR A 140 -31.30 -11.02 5.11
CA THR A 140 -30.05 -11.71 4.72
C THR A 140 -29.00 -10.73 4.17
N LEU A 141 -29.42 -9.73 3.39
CA LEU A 141 -28.52 -8.72 2.82
C LEU A 141 -27.96 -7.79 3.91
N PHE A 142 -28.78 -7.39 4.89
CA PHE A 142 -28.33 -6.64 6.06
C PHE A 142 -27.37 -7.45 6.93
N ASP A 143 -27.63 -8.73 7.19
CA ASP A 143 -26.73 -9.60 7.95
C ASP A 143 -25.34 -9.72 7.29
N LEU A 144 -25.29 -9.75 5.94
CA LEU A 144 -24.03 -9.71 5.19
C LEU A 144 -23.35 -8.35 5.31
N ARG A 145 -24.11 -7.26 5.22
CA ARG A 145 -23.61 -5.89 5.33
C ARG A 145 -23.04 -5.61 6.73
N ASP A 146 -23.68 -6.11 7.78
CA ASP A 146 -23.19 -5.95 9.15
C ASP A 146 -21.85 -6.66 9.35
N LYS A 147 -21.69 -7.88 8.80
CA LYS A 147 -20.40 -8.59 8.79
C LYS A 147 -19.33 -7.87 7.98
N GLU A 148 -19.68 -7.34 6.81
CA GLU A 148 -18.79 -6.50 5.99
C GLU A 148 -18.31 -5.28 6.78
N LEU A 149 -19.22 -4.57 7.44
CA LEU A 149 -18.92 -3.38 8.24
C LEU A 149 -18.06 -3.71 9.48
N GLN A 150 -18.30 -4.82 10.16
CA GLN A 150 -17.46 -5.25 11.28
C GLN A 150 -16.01 -5.48 10.85
N PHE A 151 -15.78 -6.22 9.76
CA PHE A 151 -14.42 -6.41 9.25
C PHE A 151 -13.80 -5.11 8.75
N LEU A 152 -14.60 -4.24 8.12
CA LEU A 152 -14.15 -2.94 7.65
C LEU A 152 -13.72 -2.04 8.81
N GLN A 153 -14.50 -1.96 9.89
CA GLN A 153 -14.16 -1.18 11.07
C GLN A 153 -12.85 -1.65 11.69
N VAL A 154 -12.65 -2.96 11.82
CA VAL A 154 -11.41 -3.52 12.34
C VAL A 154 -10.23 -3.21 11.42
N ALA A 155 -10.39 -3.36 10.11
CA ALA A 155 -9.35 -3.01 9.13
C ALA A 155 -8.96 -1.53 9.22
N MET A 156 -9.95 -0.64 9.28
CA MET A 156 -9.75 0.81 9.37
C MET A 156 -9.07 1.20 10.69
N TYR A 157 -9.44 0.57 11.81
CA TYR A 157 -8.80 0.81 13.10
C TYR A 157 -7.30 0.47 13.06
N PHE A 158 -6.95 -0.73 12.56
CA PHE A 158 -5.55 -1.11 12.38
C PHE A 158 -4.83 -0.23 11.37
N GLN A 159 -5.50 0.19 10.29
CA GLN A 159 -4.93 1.08 9.29
C GLN A 159 -4.60 2.45 9.88
N SER A 160 -5.51 3.04 10.65
CA SER A 160 -5.25 4.30 11.36
C SER A 160 -4.07 4.17 12.31
N LEU A 161 -4.00 3.08 13.08
CA LEU A 161 -2.86 2.82 13.96
C LEU A 161 -1.55 2.72 13.20
N THR A 162 -1.51 1.99 12.08
CA THR A 162 -0.30 1.87 11.24
C THR A 162 0.16 3.24 10.73
N VAL A 163 -0.75 4.10 10.26
CA VAL A 163 -0.41 5.45 9.78
C VAL A 163 0.08 6.35 10.92
N SER A 164 -0.53 6.25 12.11
CA SER A 164 -0.08 7.00 13.30
C SER A 164 1.31 6.57 13.77
N VAL A 165 1.59 5.26 13.79
CA VAL A 165 2.92 4.73 14.14
C VAL A 165 3.96 5.18 13.11
N ALA A 166 3.63 5.09 11.82
CA ALA A 166 4.53 5.50 10.72
C ALA A 166 4.95 6.98 10.80
N SER A 167 4.10 7.86 11.33
CA SER A 167 4.42 9.29 11.50
C SER A 167 5.11 9.62 12.83
N THR A 168 4.91 8.80 13.87
CA THR A 168 5.45 9.06 15.21
C THR A 168 6.86 8.48 15.41
N VAL A 169 7.14 7.28 14.89
CA VAL A 169 8.44 6.60 15.05
C VAL A 169 9.65 7.44 14.60
N PRO A 170 9.61 8.21 13.49
CA PRO A 170 10.73 9.06 13.07
C PRO A 170 11.04 10.17 14.09
N ILE A 171 10.00 10.70 14.75
CA ILE A 171 10.11 11.74 15.77
C ILE A 171 10.77 11.15 17.02
N VAL A 172 10.28 10.00 17.49
CA VAL A 172 10.86 9.29 18.64
C VAL A 172 12.32 8.92 18.38
N THR A 173 12.62 8.44 17.17
CA THR A 173 13.99 8.10 16.75
C THR A 173 14.92 9.31 16.81
N ALA A 174 14.48 10.48 16.30
CA ALA A 174 15.27 11.71 16.35
C ALA A 174 15.51 12.18 17.79
N ILE A 175 14.50 12.11 18.66
CA ILE A 175 14.63 12.47 20.08
C ILE A 175 15.67 11.58 20.77
N VAL A 176 15.57 10.25 20.61
CA VAL A 176 16.52 9.30 21.19
C VAL A 176 17.94 9.56 20.66
N MET A 177 18.08 9.84 19.36
CA MET A 177 19.36 10.15 18.73
C MET A 177 20.00 11.41 19.34
N PHE A 178 19.22 12.47 19.61
CA PHE A 178 19.75 13.68 20.25
C PHE A 178 20.05 13.50 21.73
N LEU A 179 19.18 12.82 22.49
CA LEU A 179 19.41 12.56 23.91
C LEU A 179 20.67 11.73 24.13
N THR A 180 20.89 10.71 23.30
CA THR A 180 22.09 9.86 23.38
C THR A 180 23.35 10.63 22.99
N HIS A 181 23.29 11.51 21.99
CA HIS A 181 24.43 12.32 21.58
C HIS A 181 24.83 13.37 22.65
N ILE A 182 23.86 14.11 23.21
CA ILE A 182 24.09 15.09 24.28
C ILE A 182 24.54 14.39 25.57
N GLY A 183 23.95 13.24 25.90
CA GLY A 183 24.28 12.47 27.11
C GLY A 183 25.72 11.98 27.15
N MET A 184 26.39 11.86 26.00
CA MET A 184 27.82 11.50 25.91
C MET A 184 28.75 12.72 25.91
N GLY A 185 28.22 13.93 26.13
CA GLY A 185 29.00 15.15 26.26
C GLY A 185 29.45 15.76 24.93
N TYR A 186 28.81 15.39 23.81
CA TYR A 186 29.06 16.02 22.51
C TYR A 186 28.12 17.20 22.28
N ASP A 187 28.68 18.31 21.82
CA ASP A 187 27.91 19.49 21.41
C ASP A 187 27.29 19.28 20.03
N ILE A 188 26.01 19.60 19.90
CA ILE A 188 25.29 19.51 18.63
C ILE A 188 25.36 20.86 17.92
N THR A 189 26.02 20.90 16.77
CA THR A 189 25.92 22.08 15.89
C THR A 189 24.56 22.11 15.17
N PRO A 190 23.99 23.31 14.88
CA PRO A 190 22.69 23.42 14.22
C PRO A 190 22.61 22.71 12.86
N SER A 191 23.72 22.67 12.12
CA SER A 191 23.83 21.97 10.84
C SER A 191 23.69 20.46 11.01
N GLN A 192 24.29 19.89 12.07
CA GLN A 192 24.15 18.46 12.41
C GLN A 192 22.72 18.13 12.83
N ALA A 193 22.12 18.96 13.69
CA ALA A 193 20.74 18.78 14.15
C ALA A 193 19.74 18.75 12.98
N PHE A 194 19.81 19.76 12.10
CA PHE A 194 18.90 19.86 10.97
C PHE A 194 19.06 18.69 10.00
N SER A 195 20.30 18.25 9.75
CA SER A 195 20.59 17.12 8.88
C SER A 195 20.04 15.81 9.45
N ALA A 196 20.19 15.56 10.76
CA ALA A 196 19.67 14.38 11.45
C ALA A 196 18.14 14.34 11.46
N ILE A 197 17.48 15.47 11.74
CA ILE A 197 16.01 15.59 11.67
C ILE A 197 15.52 15.32 10.25
N CYS A 198 16.15 15.94 9.25
CA CYS A 198 15.76 15.78 7.85
C CYS A 198 15.85 14.31 7.42
N PHE A 199 16.94 13.62 7.78
CA PHE A 199 17.08 12.20 7.51
C PHE A 199 15.99 11.39 8.23
N CYS A 200 15.79 11.59 9.53
CA CYS A 200 14.81 10.83 10.30
C CYS A 200 13.39 11.04 9.74
N MET A 201 12.95 12.29 9.61
CA MET A 201 11.60 12.62 9.17
C MET A 201 11.34 12.29 7.70
N ARG A 202 12.34 12.36 6.82
CA ARG A 202 12.11 12.13 5.38
C ARG A 202 12.42 10.71 4.95
N GLN A 203 13.56 10.16 5.35
CA GLN A 203 13.98 8.83 4.89
C GLN A 203 13.26 7.72 5.67
N LEU A 204 13.22 7.78 7.01
CA LEU A 204 12.56 6.73 7.81
C LEU A 204 11.06 6.68 7.57
N SER A 205 10.40 7.84 7.44
CA SER A 205 8.97 7.91 7.08
C SER A 205 8.69 7.27 5.72
N THR A 206 9.54 7.51 4.72
CA THR A 206 9.36 6.96 3.37
C THR A 206 9.46 5.44 3.37
N VAL A 207 10.41 4.88 4.12
CA VAL A 207 10.57 3.43 4.28
C VAL A 207 9.35 2.81 4.94
N MET A 208 8.84 3.44 6.01
CA MET A 208 7.67 2.94 6.74
C MET A 208 6.38 3.01 5.92
N ILE A 209 6.18 4.07 5.15
CA ILE A 209 5.04 4.20 4.23
C ILE A 209 5.12 3.12 3.14
N PHE A 210 6.28 2.92 2.53
CA PHE A 210 6.45 1.92 1.48
C PHE A 210 6.19 0.49 1.99
N THR A 211 6.46 0.21 3.26
CA THR A 211 6.16 -1.11 3.87
C THR A 211 4.70 -1.30 4.27
N SER A 212 3.91 -0.22 4.26
CA SER A 212 2.47 -0.27 4.53
C SER A 212 1.60 -0.42 3.29
N GLU A 213 2.19 -0.23 2.10
CA GLU A 213 1.56 -0.49 0.80
C GLU A 213 1.83 -1.93 0.30
#